data_AF-A0A6G6WPI4-F1
#
_entry.id   AF-A0A6G6WPI4-F1
#
_cell.length_a   1.000
_cell.length_b   1.000
_cell.length_c   1.000
_cell.angle_alpha   90.00
_cell.angle_beta   90.00
_cell.angle_gamma   90.00
#
_symmetry.space_group_name_H-M   'P 1'
#
loop_
_entity.id
_entity.type
_entity.pdbx_description
1 polymer ?
#
loop_
_entity_poly.entity_id
_entity_poly.type
_entity_poly.pdbx_seq_one_letter_code
_entity_poly.pdbx_strand_id
1 'polypeptide(L)' 'MTDPAVDDIYGLVAAALRSGQPQVDVHAFPFRMNEANLARHAQSRWIDFWRDLKAGYDRFENEKVVPAVRLVGKRYSVEG' A
#
# COMPACT_ATOMS: atom_id res chain seq x y z
N MET A 1 -11.00 2.74 -11.02
CA MET A 1 -9.95 1.83 -11.52
C MET A 1 -10.49 1.24 -12.81
N THR A 2 -10.28 1.95 -13.91
CA THR A 2 -10.83 1.70 -15.26
C THR A 2 -9.85 2.32 -16.26
N ASP A 3 -8.59 1.91 -16.16
CA ASP A 3 -7.47 2.53 -16.86
C ASP A 3 -6.55 1.42 -17.40
N PRO A 4 -5.98 1.54 -18.61
CA PRO A 4 -5.00 0.59 -19.18
C PRO A 4 -3.83 0.22 -18.24
N ALA A 5 -3.48 1.05 -17.27
CA ALA A 5 -2.48 0.71 -16.24
C ALA A 5 -2.85 -0.54 -15.41
N VAL A 6 -4.13 -0.90 -15.35
CA VAL A 6 -4.61 -2.10 -14.66
C VAL A 6 -4.20 -3.38 -15.41
N ASP A 7 -4.18 -3.35 -16.74
CA ASP A 7 -3.81 -4.51 -17.55
C ASP A 7 -2.34 -4.88 -17.35
N ASP A 8 -1.47 -3.89 -17.22
CA ASP A 8 -0.04 -4.11 -16.91
C ASP A 8 0.14 -4.75 -15.52
N ILE A 9 -0.64 -4.30 -14.52
CA ILE A 9 -0.62 -4.89 -13.17
C ILE A 9 -1.08 -6.36 -13.24
N TYR A 10 -2.16 -6.66 -13.97
CA TYR A 10 -2.63 -8.03 -14.15
C TYR A 10 -1.59 -8.90 -14.89
N GLY A 11 -0.95 -8.36 -15.92
CA GLY A 11 0.10 -9.04 -16.67
C GLY A 11 1.29 -9.42 -15.78
N LEU A 12 1.75 -8.47 -14.96
CA LEU A 12 2.85 -8.68 -14.01
C LEU A 12 2.49 -9.73 -12.94
N VAL A 13 1.32 -9.60 -12.31
CA VAL A 13 0.84 -10.56 -11.30
C VAL A 13 0.70 -11.95 -11.92
N ALA A 14 0.10 -12.06 -13.09
CA ALA A 14 -0.08 -13.35 -13.76
C ALA A 14 1.26 -14.00 -14.14
N ALA A 15 2.26 -13.21 -14.56
CA ALA A 15 3.59 -13.70 -14.83
C ALA A 15 4.30 -14.20 -13.55
N ALA A 16 4.19 -13.45 -12.45
CA ALA A 16 4.74 -13.81 -11.15
C ALA A 16 4.18 -15.14 -10.63
N LEU A 17 2.86 -15.31 -10.68
CA LEU A 17 2.18 -16.54 -10.27
C LEU A 17 2.57 -17.73 -11.15
N ARG A 18 2.61 -17.56 -12.49
CA ARG A 18 3.07 -18.62 -13.41
C ARG A 18 4.54 -19.01 -13.18
N SER A 19 5.35 -18.08 -12.68
CA SER A 19 6.76 -18.30 -12.37
C SER A 19 6.99 -18.90 -10.98
N GLY A 20 5.92 -19.29 -10.26
CA GLY A 20 6.00 -20.03 -9.01
C GLY A 20 5.93 -19.17 -7.74
N GLN A 21 5.64 -17.87 -7.83
CA GLN A 21 5.29 -17.10 -6.64
C GLN A 21 3.91 -17.55 -6.13
N PRO A 22 3.76 -17.93 -4.85
CA PRO A 22 2.49 -18.46 -4.34
C PRO A 22 1.42 -17.36 -4.15
N GLN A 23 1.86 -16.11 -3.96
CA GLN A 23 1.01 -14.94 -3.82
C GLN A 23 1.79 -13.67 -4.19
N VAL A 24 1.09 -12.58 -4.45
CA VAL A 24 1.68 -11.25 -4.70
C VAL A 24 1.02 -10.25 -3.76
N ASP A 25 1.82 -9.63 -2.90
CA ASP A 25 1.33 -8.62 -1.97
C ASP A 25 1.08 -7.29 -2.69
N VAL A 26 -0.12 -6.74 -2.53
CA VAL A 26 -0.53 -5.48 -3.17
C VAL A 26 -0.87 -4.46 -2.09
N HIS A 27 -0.15 -3.34 -2.12
CA HIS A 27 -0.34 -2.23 -1.20
C HIS A 27 -0.90 -1.04 -1.98
N ALA A 28 -2.08 -0.57 -1.60
CA ALA A 28 -2.75 0.56 -2.23
C ALA A 28 -2.83 1.75 -1.28
N PHE A 29 -2.31 2.89 -1.72
CA PHE A 29 -2.33 4.14 -0.96
C PHE A 29 -3.26 5.15 -1.65
N PRO A 30 -4.08 5.90 -0.89
CA PRO A 30 -5.06 6.82 -1.46
C PRO A 30 -4.43 8.03 -2.17
N PHE A 31 -3.19 8.35 -1.82
CA PHE A 31 -2.35 9.41 -2.37
C PHE A 31 -0.90 9.16 -1.95
N ARG A 32 0.05 9.95 -2.47
CA ARG A 32 1.42 9.96 -1.93
C ARG A 32 1.39 10.42 -0.47
N MET A 33 1.83 9.57 0.45
CA MET A 33 1.65 9.71 1.90
C MET A 33 2.62 10.73 2.54
N ASN A 34 2.68 11.94 1.98
CA ASN A 34 3.39 13.06 2.56
C ASN A 34 2.49 13.87 3.50
N GLU A 35 3.12 14.68 4.36
CA GLU A 35 2.42 15.50 5.37
C GLU A 35 1.42 16.47 4.75
N ALA A 36 1.75 17.07 3.61
CA ALA A 36 0.88 18.02 2.92
C ALA A 36 -0.45 17.37 2.49
N ASN A 37 -0.40 16.15 1.95
CA ASN A 37 -1.61 15.42 1.56
C ASN A 37 -2.41 14.93 2.77
N LEU A 38 -1.75 14.49 3.84
CA LEU A 38 -2.43 14.11 5.08
C LEU A 38 -3.15 15.32 5.71
N ALA A 39 -2.50 16.48 5.76
CA ALA A 39 -3.10 17.72 6.23
C ALA A 39 -4.30 18.12 5.37
N ARG A 40 -4.18 18.02 4.03
CA ARG A 40 -5.27 18.33 3.11
C ARG A 40 -6.51 17.47 3.36
N HIS A 41 -6.34 16.24 3.81
CA HIS A 41 -7.44 15.32 4.10
C HIS A 41 -7.66 15.07 5.59
N ALA A 42 -7.24 15.98 6.47
CA ALA A 42 -7.31 15.81 7.91
C ALA A 42 -8.73 15.59 8.46
N GLN A 43 -9.76 16.05 7.73
CA GLN A 43 -11.18 15.89 8.09
C GLN A 43 -11.81 14.59 7.58
N SER A 44 -11.04 13.73 6.92
CA SER A 44 -11.52 12.43 6.45
C SER A 44 -11.82 11.51 7.64
N ARG A 45 -12.95 10.80 7.59
CA ARG A 45 -13.26 9.69 8.51
C ARG A 45 -12.20 8.58 8.56
N TRP A 46 -11.30 8.55 7.58
CA TRP A 46 -10.24 7.56 7.43
C TRP A 46 -8.86 8.09 7.85
N ILE A 47 -8.75 9.32 8.35
CA ILE A 47 -7.47 9.96 8.60
C ILE A 47 -6.59 9.14 9.54
N ASP A 48 -7.16 8.53 10.58
CA ASP A 48 -6.41 7.73 11.54
C ASP A 48 -5.90 6.42 10.93
N PHE A 49 -6.63 5.85 9.98
CA PHE A 49 -6.18 4.69 9.22
C PHE A 49 -5.09 5.08 8.22
N TRP A 50 -5.21 6.24 7.57
CA TRP A 50 -4.18 6.72 6.65
C TRP A 50 -2.88 7.07 7.39
N ARG A 51 -2.96 7.59 8.61
CA ARG A 51 -1.77 7.74 9.47
C ARG A 51 -1.08 6.40 9.73
N ASP A 52 -1.83 5.32 9.89
CA ASP A 52 -1.25 3.99 10.03
C ASP A 52 -0.57 3.51 8.72
N LEU A 53 -1.23 3.72 7.57
CA LEU A 53 -0.66 3.39 6.26
C LEU A 53 0.67 4.11 6.00
N LYS A 54 0.84 5.33 6.53
CA LYS A 54 2.06 6.11 6.34
C LYS A 54 3.31 5.38 6.84
N ALA A 55 3.21 4.64 7.95
CA ALA A 55 4.35 3.87 8.47
C ALA A 55 4.87 2.85 7.45
N GLY A 56 3.95 2.10 6.80
CA GLY A 56 4.33 1.14 5.76
C GLY A 56 4.83 1.81 4.48
N TYR A 57 4.21 2.93 4.11
CA TYR A 57 4.65 3.74 2.98
C TYR A 57 6.08 4.25 3.15
N ASP A 58 6.36 4.88 4.30
CA ASP A 58 7.68 5.46 4.59
C ASP A 58 8.77 4.39 4.64
N ARG A 59 8.48 3.23 5.26
CA ARG A 59 9.44 2.11 5.28
C ARG A 59 9.77 1.63 3.88
N PHE A 60 8.76 1.40 3.05
CA PHE A 60 8.97 1.01 1.66
C PHE A 60 9.77 2.07 0.89
N GLU A 61 9.44 3.35 1.05
CA GLU A 61 10.15 4.42 0.35
C GLU A 61 11.62 4.53 0.77
N ASN A 62 11.94 4.24 2.03
CA ASN A 62 13.30 4.28 2.54
C ASN A 62 14.13 3.04 2.18
N GLU A 63 13.56 1.85 2.34
CA GLU A 63 14.28 0.58 2.21
C GLU A 63 14.15 -0.02 0.81
N LYS A 64 13.12 0.38 0.04
CA LYS A 64 12.71 -0.23 -1.24
C LYS A 64 12.42 -1.75 -1.14
N VAL A 65 12.10 -2.20 0.08
CA VAL A 65 11.68 -3.56 0.39
C VAL A 65 10.22 -3.52 0.82
N VAL A 66 9.40 -4.42 0.28
CA VAL A 66 7.97 -4.52 0.65
C VAL A 66 7.89 -4.96 2.11
N PRO A 67 7.31 -4.16 3.01
CA PRO A 67 7.20 -4.53 4.41
C PRO A 67 6.13 -5.60 4.61
N ALA A 68 6.39 -6.55 5.49
CA ALA A 68 5.33 -7.41 6.01
C ALA A 68 4.35 -6.56 6.83
N VAL A 69 3.05 -6.74 6.61
CA VAL A 69 2.01 -5.93 7.25
C VAL A 69 0.83 -6.78 7.69
N ARG A 70 0.15 -6.36 8.76
CA ARG A 70 -1.08 -6.98 9.26
C ARG A 70 -2.13 -5.96 9.61
N LEU A 71 -3.39 -6.38 9.50
CA LEU A 71 -4.53 -5.62 9.98
C LEU A 71 -4.93 -6.13 11.37
N VAL A 72 -4.68 -5.33 12.41
CA VAL A 72 -5.03 -5.67 13.80
C VAL A 72 -6.08 -4.68 14.28
N GLY A 73 -7.29 -5.15 14.58
CA GLY A 73 -8.36 -4.27 15.08
C GLY A 73 -8.70 -3.10 14.13
N LYS A 74 -8.65 -3.33 12.80
CA LYS A 74 -8.81 -2.31 11.74
C LYS A 74 -7.67 -1.27 11.66
N ARG A 75 -6.57 -1.49 12.35
CA ARG A 75 -5.35 -0.67 12.28
C ARG A 75 -4.34 -1.35 11.37
N TYR A 76 -3.64 -0.57 10.57
CA TYR A 76 -2.57 -1.06 9.72
C TYR A 76 -1.26 -1.10 10.50
N SER A 77 -0.64 -2.27 10.63
CA SER A 77 0.60 -2.44 11.39
C SER A 77 1.69 -2.99 10.49
N VAL A 78 2.86 -2.36 10.53
CA VAL A 78 4.09 -2.86 9.90
C VAL A 78 4.75 -3.85 10.85
N GLU A 79 5.08 -5.04 10.36
CA GLU A 79 5.87 -6.01 11.11
C GLU A 79 7.35 -5.62 11.03
N GLY A 80 8.09 -5.75 12.13
CA GLY A 80 9.51 -5.39 12.22
C GLY A 80 10.39 -6.18 11.25
#